data_AF-A0A850F5H1-F1
#
_entry.id   AF-A0A850F5H1-F1
#
_cell.length_a   1.000
_cell.length_b   1.000
_cell.length_c   1.000
_cell.angle_alpha   90.00
_cell.angle_beta   90.00
_cell.angle_gamma   90.00
#
_symmetry.space_group_name_H-M   'P 1'
#
loop_
_entity.id
_entity.type
_entity.pdbx_description
1 polymer ?
#
loop_
_entity_poly.entity_id
_entity_poly.type
_entity_poly.pdbx_seq_one_letter_code
_entity_poly.pdbx_strand_id
1 'polypeptide(L)'
;MAINYQRMRDRSTRMITANGVEFQAVRPGSLEVIGGVEHERPETPYTATGVRTDYQPGEIDGTVIKSGDVRIVFTAEQEISVGDLVEIDGKRHRVVAPNPVKPARLVICYRAQLRA
;
A
#
# COMPACT_ATOMS: atom_id res chain seq x y z
N MET A 1 -11.77 28.41 8.89
CA MET A 1 -10.49 28.20 8.19
C MET A 1 -10.58 26.87 7.45
N ALA A 2 -10.30 26.82 6.14
CA ALA A 2 -10.35 25.56 5.38
C ALA A 2 -9.08 24.73 5.65
N ILE A 3 -9.24 23.41 5.78
CA ILE A 3 -8.10 22.49 5.95
C ILE A 3 -7.42 22.31 4.58
N ASN A 4 -6.11 22.56 4.53
CA ASN A 4 -5.32 22.36 3.31
C ASN A 4 -4.74 20.93 3.27
N TYR A 5 -5.47 20.02 2.63
CA TYR A 5 -5.05 18.62 2.50
C TYR A 5 -3.83 18.42 1.60
N GLN A 6 -3.56 19.33 0.64
CA GLN A 6 -2.36 19.26 -0.19
C GLN A 6 -1.11 19.41 0.66
N ARG A 7 -1.09 20.42 1.54
CA ARG A 7 0.02 20.63 2.48
C ARG A 7 0.22 19.45 3.43
N MET A 8 -0.86 18.74 3.79
CA MET A 8 -0.78 17.52 4.60
C MET A 8 -0.17 16.36 3.83
N ARG A 9 -0.54 16.16 2.55
CA ARG A 9 0.10 15.18 1.65
C ARG A 9 1.58 15.47 1.51
N ASP A 10 1.97 16.69 1.15
CA ASP A 10 3.37 17.05 0.92
C ASP A 10 4.22 16.83 2.19
N ARG A 11 3.67 17.18 3.36
CA ARG A 11 4.33 16.91 4.65
C ARG A 11 4.44 15.41 4.92
N SER A 12 3.39 14.64 4.67
CA SER A 12 3.38 13.19 4.86
C SER A 12 4.42 12.51 3.98
N THR A 13 4.42 12.82 2.67
CA THR A 13 5.42 12.31 1.72
C THR A 13 6.82 12.64 2.20
N ARG A 14 7.11 13.92 2.51
CA ARG A 14 8.43 14.32 3.00
C ARG A 14 8.88 13.54 4.24
N MET A 15 7.99 13.35 5.21
CA MET A 15 8.34 12.65 6.46
C MET A 15 8.55 11.16 6.27
N ILE A 16 7.71 10.51 5.45
CA ILE A 16 7.86 9.09 5.11
C ILE A 16 9.13 8.88 4.30
N THR A 17 9.41 9.71 3.29
CA THR A 17 10.65 9.59 2.50
C THR A 17 11.90 9.81 3.32
N ALA A 18 11.89 10.73 4.28
CA ALA A 18 13.06 11.02 5.12
C ALA A 18 13.35 9.95 6.19
N ASN A 19 12.36 9.17 6.63
CA ASN A 19 12.49 8.24 7.76
C ASN A 19 12.08 6.79 7.42
N GLY A 20 11.68 6.55 6.17
CA GLY A 20 11.20 5.26 5.69
C GLY A 20 12.24 4.54 4.84
N VAL A 21 11.76 3.49 4.19
CA VAL A 21 12.55 2.62 3.31
C VAL A 21 11.80 2.47 1.98
N GLU A 22 12.56 2.34 0.90
CA GLU A 22 12.03 1.97 -0.40
C GLU A 22 11.80 0.45 -0.46
N PHE A 23 10.56 0.06 -0.76
CA PHE A 23 10.18 -1.34 -0.95
C PHE A 23 10.05 -1.63 -2.44
N GLN A 24 10.58 -2.78 -2.86
CA GLN A 24 10.30 -3.33 -4.17
C GLN A 24 8.91 -3.95 -4.16
N ALA A 25 8.06 -3.50 -5.07
CA ALA A 25 6.70 -3.94 -5.21
C ALA A 25 6.41 -4.37 -6.64
N VAL A 26 5.44 -5.26 -6.79
CA VAL A 26 5.07 -5.83 -8.07
C VAL A 26 3.56 -5.86 -8.15
N ARG A 27 3.00 -5.22 -9.17
CA ARG A 27 1.60 -5.36 -9.53
C ARG A 27 1.47 -6.63 -10.36
N PRO A 28 0.81 -7.69 -9.84
CA PRO A 28 0.67 -8.92 -10.61
C PRO A 28 -0.11 -8.65 -11.89
N GLY A 29 0.25 -9.38 -12.94
CA GLY A 29 -0.52 -9.37 -14.18
C GLY A 29 -1.95 -9.87 -13.96
N SER A 30 -2.86 -9.46 -14.84
CA SER A 30 -4.26 -9.86 -14.79
C SER A 30 -4.79 -10.15 -16.18
N LEU A 31 -5.66 -11.15 -16.30
CA LEU A 31 -6.44 -11.38 -17.52
C LEU A 31 -7.79 -10.67 -17.38
N GLU A 32 -8.07 -9.74 -18.29
CA GLU A 32 -9.38 -9.07 -18.38
C GLU A 32 -10.07 -9.48 -19.68
N VAL A 33 -11.32 -9.96 -19.59
CA VAL A 33 -12.12 -10.24 -20.79
C VAL A 33 -12.91 -9.00 -21.16
N ILE A 34 -12.57 -8.38 -22.29
CA ILE A 34 -13.29 -7.21 -22.82
C ILE A 34 -13.93 -7.62 -24.14
N GLY A 35 -15.27 -7.68 -24.18
CA GLY A 35 -16.00 -8.03 -25.41
C GLY A 35 -15.77 -9.46 -25.90
N GLY A 36 -15.43 -10.40 -25.03
CA GLY A 36 -15.16 -11.80 -25.39
C GLY A 36 -13.73 -12.09 -25.83
N VAL A 37 -12.83 -11.09 -25.79
CA VAL A 37 -11.40 -11.25 -26.04
C VAL A 37 -10.64 -11.12 -24.73
N GLU A 38 -9.76 -12.07 -24.45
CA GLU A 38 -8.84 -12.02 -23.31
C GLU A 38 -7.73 -11.00 -23.57
N HIS A 39 -7.63 -10.01 -22.70
CA HIS A 39 -6.54 -9.03 -22.67
C HIS A 39 -5.65 -9.32 -21.46
N GLU A 40 -4.41 -9.71 -21.74
CA GLU A 40 -3.40 -9.89 -20.71
C GLU A 40 -2.76 -8.54 -20.34
N ARG A 41 -2.81 -8.19 -19.06
CA ARG A 41 -1.99 -7.13 -18.49
C ARG A 41 -0.72 -7.75 -17.92
N PRO A 42 0.47 -7.33 -18.38
CA PRO A 42 1.72 -7.87 -17.85
C PRO A 42 1.93 -7.43 -16.40
N GLU A 43 2.69 -8.24 -15.68
CA GLU A 43 3.21 -7.88 -14.37
C GLU A 43 4.06 -6.60 -14.46
N THR A 44 3.85 -5.66 -13.53
CA THR A 44 4.54 -4.36 -13.54
C THR A 44 5.27 -4.12 -12.22
N PRO A 45 6.62 -4.10 -12.22
CA PRO A 45 7.39 -3.75 -11.02
C PRO A 45 7.34 -2.24 -10.77
N TYR A 46 7.35 -1.86 -9.49
CA TYR A 46 7.43 -0.47 -9.04
C TYR A 46 8.06 -0.37 -7.66
N THR A 47 8.60 0.80 -7.31
CA THR A 47 9.14 1.07 -5.98
C THR A 47 8.12 1.86 -5.16
N ALA A 48 7.91 1.50 -3.90
CA ALA A 48 7.05 2.26 -2.98
C ALA A 48 7.80 2.60 -1.70
N THR A 49 7.82 3.89 -1.33
CA THR A 49 8.47 4.34 -0.09
C THR A 49 7.49 4.29 1.06
N GLY A 50 7.90 3.66 2.18
CA GLY A 50 7.02 3.51 3.33
C GLY A 50 7.74 3.31 4.66
N VAL A 51 6.96 3.33 5.73
CA VAL A 51 7.41 3.04 7.09
C VAL A 51 6.62 1.87 7.64
N ARG A 52 7.31 0.85 8.15
CA ARG A 52 6.67 -0.30 8.83
C ARG A 52 6.16 0.13 10.20
N THR A 53 4.90 -0.18 10.45
CA THR A 53 4.22 0.05 11.74
C THR A 53 3.48 -1.24 12.09
N ASP A 54 4.04 -2.08 12.94
CA ASP A 54 3.39 -3.35 13.29
C ASP A 54 2.06 -3.14 14.04
N TYR A 55 1.18 -4.13 13.96
CA TYR A 55 -0.08 -4.13 14.69
C TYR A 55 0.16 -4.34 16.19
N GLN A 56 -0.60 -3.65 17.03
CA GLN A 56 -0.63 -3.94 18.45
C GLN A 56 -1.33 -5.29 18.70
N PRO A 57 -0.97 -6.06 19.74
CA PRO A 57 -1.62 -7.34 20.02
C PRO A 57 -3.14 -7.26 20.14
N GLY A 58 -3.69 -6.16 20.66
CA GLY A 58 -5.14 -5.94 20.77
C GLY A 58 -5.84 -5.62 19.44
N GLU A 59 -5.10 -5.27 18.38
CA GLU A 59 -5.66 -5.10 17.03
C GLU A 59 -5.76 -6.44 16.27
N ILE A 60 -5.11 -7.50 16.75
CA ILE A 60 -5.08 -8.81 16.09
C ILE A 60 -6.30 -9.62 16.54
N ASP A 61 -7.28 -9.75 15.65
CA ASP A 61 -8.54 -10.48 15.91
C ASP A 61 -8.54 -11.92 15.35
N GLY A 62 -7.51 -12.30 14.57
CA GLY A 62 -7.38 -13.63 13.96
C GLY A 62 -8.22 -13.85 12.70
N THR A 63 -9.05 -12.87 12.32
CA THR A 63 -9.97 -12.92 11.18
C THR A 63 -9.57 -11.91 10.09
N VAL A 64 -9.76 -10.62 10.35
CA VAL A 64 -9.41 -9.51 9.46
C VAL A 64 -7.91 -9.26 9.57
N ILE A 65 -7.40 -9.06 10.78
CA ILE A 65 -5.98 -8.90 11.07
C ILE A 65 -5.49 -10.19 11.72
N LYS A 66 -4.58 -10.88 11.04
CA LYS A 66 -4.02 -12.15 11.51
C LYS A 66 -2.63 -11.94 12.10
N SER A 67 -2.23 -12.88 12.96
CA SER A 67 -0.86 -12.94 13.44
C SER A 67 0.10 -13.05 12.25
N GLY A 68 1.09 -12.17 12.20
CA GLY A 68 2.04 -12.08 11.09
C GLY A 68 1.64 -11.12 9.96
N ASP A 69 0.45 -10.52 10.03
CA ASP A 69 0.14 -9.37 9.17
C ASP A 69 1.04 -8.19 9.55
N VAL A 70 1.49 -7.46 8.54
CA VAL A 70 2.32 -6.27 8.70
C VAL A 70 1.52 -5.07 8.21
N ARG A 71 1.66 -3.93 8.87
CA ARG A 71 1.12 -2.66 8.38
C ARG A 71 2.27 -1.77 7.94
N ILE A 72 2.16 -1.23 6.73
CA ILE A 72 3.12 -0.26 6.20
C ILE A 72 2.36 1.01 5.82
N VAL A 73 2.93 2.15 6.20
CA VAL A 73 2.45 3.45 5.79
C VAL A 73 3.25 3.91 4.56
N PHE A 74 2.67 3.82 3.37
CA PHE A 74 3.31 4.24 2.12
C PHE A 74 2.99 5.69 1.77
N THR A 75 3.89 6.34 1.01
CA THR A 75 3.60 7.63 0.37
C THR A 75 2.44 7.48 -0.62
N ALA A 76 1.81 8.61 -0.98
CA ALA A 76 0.79 8.64 -2.01
C ALA A 76 1.36 8.88 -3.42
N GLU A 77 2.66 8.67 -3.62
CA GLU A 77 3.33 8.85 -4.92
C GLU A 77 2.96 7.71 -5.86
N GLN A 78 3.04 6.47 -5.37
CA GLN A 78 2.57 5.29 -6.06
C GLN A 78 1.21 4.84 -5.52
N GLU A 79 0.35 4.40 -6.42
CA GLU A 79 -0.90 3.76 -6.04
C GLU A 79 -0.64 2.34 -5.54
N ILE A 80 -1.10 2.05 -4.33
CA ILE A 80 -1.04 0.72 -3.74
C ILE A 80 -2.40 0.04 -3.95
N SER A 81 -2.40 -1.10 -4.62
CA SER A 81 -3.61 -1.85 -4.96
C SER A 81 -3.69 -3.17 -4.21
N VAL A 82 -4.91 -3.67 -4.02
CA VAL A 82 -5.13 -5.02 -3.49
C VAL A 82 -4.46 -6.03 -4.43
N GLY A 83 -3.73 -6.99 -3.86
CA GLY A 83 -3.04 -8.02 -4.63
C GLY A 83 -1.60 -7.68 -5.00
N ASP A 84 -1.19 -6.41 -4.92
CA ASP A 84 0.21 -6.02 -5.11
C ASP A 84 1.11 -6.83 -4.15
N LEU A 85 2.28 -7.27 -4.64
CA LEU A 85 3.25 -8.03 -3.88
C LEU A 85 4.39 -7.11 -3.48
N VAL A 86 4.65 -6.98 -2.19
CA VAL A 86 5.73 -6.14 -1.64
C VAL A 86 6.77 -7.02 -0.98
N GLU A 87 8.03 -6.82 -1.32
CA GLU A 87 9.15 -7.52 -0.68
C GLU A 87 9.54 -6.84 0.62
N ILE A 88 9.45 -7.58 1.73
CA ILE A 88 9.82 -7.13 3.08
C ILE A 88 10.73 -8.20 3.67
N ASP A 89 11.94 -7.82 4.07
CA ASP A 89 12.93 -8.71 4.70
C ASP A 89 13.18 -10.03 3.90
N GLY A 90 13.19 -9.93 2.57
CA GLY A 90 13.39 -11.08 1.65
C GLY A 90 12.15 -11.97 1.47
N LYS A 91 10.98 -11.59 2.01
CA LYS A 91 9.72 -12.31 1.85
C LYS A 91 8.68 -11.45 1.14
N ARG A 92 7.98 -12.04 0.16
CA ARG A 92 6.86 -11.40 -0.53
C ARG A 92 5.62 -11.39 0.35
N HIS A 93 5.05 -10.21 0.55
CA HIS A 93 3.79 -10.01 1.25
C HIS A 93 2.77 -9.42 0.28
N ARG A 94 1.58 -10.01 0.23
CA ARG A 94 0.47 -9.51 -0.57
C ARG A 94 -0.26 -8.40 0.17
N VAL A 95 -0.54 -7.30 -0.52
CA VAL A 95 -1.44 -6.25 -0.03
C VAL A 95 -2.85 -6.82 0.05
N VAL A 96 -3.36 -6.96 1.28
CA VAL A 96 -4.73 -7.41 1.56
C VAL A 96 -5.69 -6.23 1.46
N ALA A 97 -5.30 -5.10 2.07
CA ALA A 97 -6.10 -3.89 2.08
C ALA A 97 -5.19 -2.65 2.02
N PRO A 98 -5.26 -1.80 0.99
CA PRO A 98 -4.38 -0.64 0.85
C PRO A 98 -4.74 0.51 1.82
N ASN A 99 -5.99 0.58 2.28
CA ASN A 99 -6.51 1.56 3.26
C ASN A 99 -5.98 2.99 3.05
N PRO A 100 -6.37 3.67 1.94
CA PRO A 100 -5.93 5.02 1.66
C PRO A 100 -6.46 6.01 2.72
N VAL A 101 -5.58 6.86 3.23
CA VAL A 101 -5.96 8.02 4.04
C VAL A 101 -6.40 9.13 3.08
N LYS A 102 -7.70 9.19 2.83
CA LYS A 102 -8.29 10.03 1.78
C LYS A 102 -9.47 10.85 2.32
N PRO A 103 -9.23 12.04 2.92
CA PRO A 103 -10.29 12.87 3.48
C PRO A 103 -11.34 13.34 2.47
N ALA A 104 -10.97 13.45 1.19
CA ALA A 104 -11.87 13.81 0.10
C ALA A 104 -11.46 13.10 -1.21
N ARG A 105 -10.99 13.83 -2.22
CA ARG A 105 -10.46 13.25 -3.47
C ARG A 105 -8.94 13.02 -3.44
N LEU A 106 -8.23 13.70 -2.54
CA LEU A 106 -6.79 13.61 -2.42
C LEU A 106 -6.38 12.50 -1.45
N VAL A 107 -5.55 11.57 -1.91
CA VAL A 107 -4.89 10.57 -1.07
C VAL A 107 -3.65 11.20 -0.44
N ILE A 108 -3.53 11.09 0.89
CA ILE A 108 -2.39 11.61 1.66
C ILE A 108 -1.30 10.55 1.76
N CYS A 109 -1.68 9.32 2.11
CA CYS A 109 -0.83 8.15 2.25
C CYS A 109 -1.69 6.88 2.23
N TYR A 110 -1.06 5.69 2.21
CA TYR A 110 -1.73 4.40 2.34
C TYR A 110 -1.34 3.74 3.66
N ARG A 111 -2.31 3.22 4.42
CA ARG A 111 -2.07 2.41 5.63
C ARG A 111 -2.27 0.94 5.31
N ALA A 112 -1.44 0.43 4.40
CA ALA A 112 -1.61 -0.87 3.82
C ALA A 112 -1.46 -1.99 4.86
N GLN A 113 -2.38 -2.95 4.83
CA GLN A 113 -2.25 -4.25 5.48
C GLN A 113 -1.67 -5.24 4.48
N LEU A 114 -0.56 -5.87 4.85
CA LEU A 114 0.13 -6.86 4.06
C LEU A 114 0.15 -8.20 4.80
N ARG A 115 0.03 -9.28 4.03
CA ARG A 115 0.03 -10.65 4.53
C ARG A 115 0.98 -11.52 3.72
N ALA A 116 1.78 -12.30 4.43
CA ALA A 116 2.75 -13.20 3.84
C ALA A 116 2.18 -14.55 3.41
#